data_AF-A0A434NKL6-F1
#
_entry.id   AF-A0A434NKL6-F1
#
_cell.length_a   1.000
_cell.length_b   1.000
_cell.length_c   1.000
_cell.angle_alpha   90.00
_cell.angle_beta   90.00
_cell.angle_gamma   90.00
#
_symmetry.space_group_name_H-M   'P 1'
#
loop_
_entity.id
_entity.type
_entity.pdbx_description
1 polymer ?
#
loop_
_entity_poly.entity_id
_entity_poly.type
_entity_poly.pdbx_seq_one_letter_code
_entity_poly.pdbx_strand_id
1 'polypeptide(L)'
;LYATPLTTFRSIVLPQIMPAVIAGFLLAFTFSFDDFIVAFFVAGAQTTLPIYVFASIRRGVTPEINAIATIVLVASVLLVVLAQWQLRQRNPSN
;
A
#
# COMPACT_ATOMS: atom_id res chain seq x y z
N LEU A 1 -6.19 -38.59 -16.70
CA LEU A 1 -7.09 -38.72 -15.54
C LEU A 1 -6.39 -39.10 -14.22
N TYR A 2 -5.06 -39.17 -14.14
CA TYR A 2 -4.32 -39.50 -12.89
C TYR A 2 -3.41 -38.35 -12.38
N ALA A 3 -3.94 -37.13 -12.28
CA ALA A 3 -3.20 -36.05 -11.63
C ALA A 3 -3.37 -36.19 -10.09
N THR A 4 -2.27 -36.36 -9.37
CA THR A 4 -2.27 -36.35 -7.90
C THR A 4 -2.86 -35.04 -7.38
N PRO A 5 -3.55 -35.03 -6.21
CA PRO A 5 -4.18 -33.83 -5.66
C PRO A 5 -3.21 -32.64 -5.56
N LEU A 6 -1.93 -32.92 -5.26
CA LEU A 6 -0.87 -31.93 -5.17
C LEU A 6 -0.50 -31.31 -6.54
N THR A 7 -0.50 -32.11 -7.61
CA THR A 7 -0.23 -31.61 -8.98
C THR A 7 -1.40 -30.80 -9.50
N THR A 8 -2.64 -31.22 -9.22
CA THR A 8 -3.86 -30.44 -9.52
C THR A 8 -3.89 -29.12 -8.76
N PHE A 9 -3.56 -29.12 -7.45
CA PHE A 9 -3.51 -27.91 -6.66
C PHE A 9 -2.49 -26.92 -7.22
N ARG A 10 -1.24 -27.35 -7.45
CA ARG A 10 -0.17 -26.44 -7.88
C ARG A 10 -0.32 -25.96 -9.31
N SER A 11 -0.89 -26.77 -10.20
CA SER A 11 -0.94 -26.47 -11.64
C SER A 11 -2.24 -25.82 -12.09
N ILE A 12 -3.33 -25.98 -11.33
CA ILE A 12 -4.66 -25.48 -11.70
C ILE A 12 -5.18 -24.53 -10.62
N VAL A 13 -5.33 -25.01 -9.39
CA VAL A 13 -5.95 -24.21 -8.31
C VAL A 13 -5.10 -23.00 -7.93
N LEU A 14 -3.80 -23.22 -7.70
CA LEU A 14 -2.85 -22.20 -7.27
C LEU A 14 -2.75 -21.04 -8.28
N PRO A 15 -2.49 -21.24 -9.59
CA PRO A 15 -2.47 -20.15 -10.56
C PRO A 15 -3.83 -19.46 -10.70
N GLN A 16 -4.94 -20.19 -10.54
CA GLN A 16 -6.29 -19.62 -10.61
C GLN A 16 -6.62 -18.72 -9.40
N ILE A 17 -6.16 -19.06 -8.20
CA ILE A 17 -6.35 -18.23 -6.99
C ILE A 17 -5.20 -17.23 -6.77
N MET A 18 -4.09 -17.35 -7.50
CA MET A 18 -2.92 -16.48 -7.41
C MET A 18 -3.24 -14.98 -7.43
N PRO A 19 -4.09 -14.46 -8.35
CA PRO A 19 -4.45 -13.04 -8.32
C PRO A 19 -5.16 -12.63 -7.01
N ALA A 20 -5.99 -13.49 -6.44
CA ALA A 20 -6.65 -13.23 -5.16
C ALA A 20 -5.67 -13.31 -3.97
N VAL A 21 -4.72 -14.24 -4.01
CA VAL A 21 -3.65 -14.36 -3.00
C VAL A 21 -2.77 -13.11 -3.01
N ILE A 22 -2.41 -12.61 -4.19
CA ILE A 22 -1.62 -11.36 -4.33
C ILE A 22 -2.42 -10.16 -3.81
N ALA A 23 -3.71 -10.06 -4.15
CA ALA A 23 -4.57 -9.00 -3.62
C ALA A 23 -4.68 -9.05 -2.08
N GLY A 24 -4.88 -10.23 -1.51
CA GLY A 24 -4.89 -10.43 -0.06
C GLY A 24 -3.56 -10.13 0.61
N PHE A 25 -2.44 -10.50 -0.02
CA PHE A 25 -1.09 -10.18 0.44
C PHE A 25 -0.87 -8.67 0.49
N LEU A 26 -1.20 -7.94 -0.58
CA LEU A 26 -1.04 -6.48 -0.64
C LEU A 26 -1.94 -5.78 0.38
N LEU A 27 -3.17 -6.27 0.58
CA LEU A 27 -4.09 -5.74 1.57
C LEU A 27 -3.58 -5.96 3.00
N ALA A 28 -3.13 -7.17 3.33
CA ALA A 28 -2.55 -7.49 4.64
C ALA A 28 -1.25 -6.70 4.90
N PHE A 29 -0.42 -6.53 3.88
CA PHE A 29 0.79 -5.70 3.94
C PHE A 29 0.46 -4.22 4.20
N THR A 30 -0.58 -3.69 3.52
CA THR A 30 -1.05 -2.32 3.72
C THR A 30 -1.58 -2.12 5.14
N PHE A 31 -2.42 -3.04 5.64
CA PHE A 31 -2.91 -3.00 7.02
C PHE A 31 -1.77 -3.10 8.05
N SER A 32 -0.74 -3.93 7.78
CA SER A 32 0.42 -4.03 8.66
C SER A 32 1.21 -2.73 8.78
N PHE A 33 1.19 -1.87 7.75
CA PHE A 33 1.80 -0.54 7.84
C PHE A 33 0.91 0.48 8.57
N ASP A 34 -0.42 0.29 8.55
CA ASP A 34 -1.39 1.15 9.23
C ASP A 34 -1.43 0.91 10.76
N ASP A 35 -1.11 -0.32 11.22
CA ASP A 35 -1.11 -0.74 12.63
C ASP A 35 0.06 -0.17 13.49
N PHE A 36 0.55 1.04 13.14
CA PHE A 36 1.56 1.78 13.90
C PHE A 36 1.20 1.97 15.38
N ILE A 37 -0.09 2.13 15.70
CA ILE A 37 -0.57 2.39 17.06
C ILE A 37 -0.26 1.19 17.98
N VAL A 38 -0.51 -0.04 17.52
CA VAL A 38 -0.23 -1.25 18.29
C VAL A 38 1.27 -1.45 18.44
N ALA A 39 2.04 -1.25 17.37
CA ALA A 39 3.50 -1.30 17.42
C ALA A 39 4.07 -0.26 18.41
N PHE A 40 3.54 0.96 18.41
CA PHE A 40 3.98 2.03 19.31
C PHE A 40 3.73 1.70 20.80
N PHE A 41 2.61 1.05 21.13
CA PHE A 41 2.30 0.67 22.50
C PHE A 41 3.02 -0.61 22.97
N VAL A 42 3.37 -1.52 22.06
CA VAL A 42 3.98 -2.82 22.40
C VAL A 42 5.51 -2.82 22.28
N ALA A 43 6.10 -2.00 21.41
CA ALA A 43 7.54 -2.09 21.09
C ALA A 43 8.50 -1.66 22.22
N GLY A 44 8.00 -0.96 23.25
CA GLY A 44 8.81 -0.57 24.40
C GLY A 44 10.07 0.22 24.01
N ALA A 45 11.26 -0.35 24.18
CA ALA A 45 12.56 0.28 23.92
C ALA A 45 13.10 0.06 22.48
N GLN A 46 12.44 -0.72 21.62
CA GLN A 46 12.93 -1.00 20.26
C GLN A 46 12.16 -0.20 19.20
N THR A 47 12.86 0.61 18.42
CA THR A 47 12.25 1.43 17.37
C THR A 47 12.03 0.60 16.10
N THR A 48 10.78 0.32 15.76
CA THR A 48 10.41 -0.23 14.44
C THR A 48 10.37 0.89 13.39
N LEU A 49 10.49 0.53 12.11
CA LEU A 49 10.52 1.46 10.96
C LEU A 49 9.43 2.56 11.04
N PRO A 50 8.16 2.25 11.37
CA PRO A 50 7.10 3.24 11.55
C PRO A 50 7.29 4.17 12.75
N ILE A 51 7.78 3.65 13.88
CA ILE A 51 8.07 4.42 15.10
C ILE A 51 9.18 5.43 14.86
N TYR A 52 10.22 5.04 14.11
CA TYR A 52 11.31 5.95 13.73
C TYR A 52 10.81 7.09 12.83
N VAL A 53 9.94 6.80 11.86
CA VAL A 53 9.33 7.83 10.99
C VAL A 53 8.46 8.79 11.82
N PHE A 54 7.59 8.27 12.68
CA PHE A 54 6.74 9.10 13.55
C PHE A 54 7.55 9.96 14.55
N ALA A 55 8.58 9.39 15.18
CA ALA A 55 9.46 10.12 16.10
C ALA A 55 10.30 11.19 15.38
N SER A 56 10.62 10.99 14.10
CA SER A 56 11.29 11.99 13.26
C SER A 56 10.36 13.16 12.92
N ILE A 57 9.06 12.91 12.74
CA ILE A 57 8.06 13.96 12.55
C ILE A 57 7.83 14.77 13.84
N ARG A 58 7.92 14.13 15.01
CA ARG A 58 7.68 14.75 16.33
C ARG A 58 8.84 15.55 16.90
N ARG A 59 10.06 15.45 16.34
CA ARG A 59 11.25 16.18 16.81
C ARG A 59 11.25 17.69 16.44
N GLY A 60 10.16 18.17 15.87
CA GLY A 60 9.97 19.55 15.44
C GLY A 60 9.58 19.55 13.96
N VAL A 61 8.68 20.43 13.57
CA VAL A 61 8.35 20.71 12.16
C VAL A 61 9.61 21.23 11.47
N THR A 62 10.49 20.33 11.08
CA THR A 62 11.62 20.66 10.23
C THR A 62 11.02 21.03 8.86
N PRO A 63 11.54 22.06 8.19
CA PRO A 63 11.10 22.43 6.84
C PRO A 63 11.09 21.23 5.86
N GLU A 64 11.90 20.22 6.14
CA GLU A 64 11.97 18.95 5.42
C GLU A 64 10.65 18.16 5.43
N ILE A 65 9.94 18.07 6.56
CA ILE A 65 8.67 17.33 6.64
C ILE A 65 7.59 18.05 5.82
N ASN A 66 7.54 19.39 5.91
CA ASN A 66 6.62 20.20 5.11
C ASN A 66 6.94 20.14 3.61
N ALA A 67 8.23 20.07 3.24
CA ALA A 67 8.64 19.87 1.86
C ALA A 67 8.18 18.51 1.32
N ILE A 68 8.38 17.42 2.08
CA ILE A 68 7.93 16.08 1.70
C ILE A 68 6.40 16.05 1.58
N ALA A 69 5.67 16.60 2.56
CA ALA A 69 4.21 16.67 2.53
C ALA A 69 3.69 17.44 1.30
N THR A 70 4.33 18.55 0.95
CA THR A 70 3.96 19.35 -0.24
C THR A 70 4.21 18.58 -1.53
N ILE A 71 5.34 17.88 -1.65
CA ILE A 71 5.65 17.07 -2.84
C ILE A 71 4.62 15.95 -3.01
N VAL A 72 4.29 15.23 -1.94
CA VAL A 72 3.28 14.15 -1.96
C VAL A 72 1.90 14.70 -2.32
N LEU A 73 1.53 15.86 -1.77
CA LEU A 73 0.27 16.52 -2.08
C LEU A 73 0.20 16.91 -3.56
N VAL A 74 1.23 17.56 -4.10
CA VAL A 74 1.29 17.98 -5.50
C VAL A 74 1.24 16.77 -6.43
N ALA A 75 2.01 15.72 -6.15
CA ALA A 75 2.00 14.48 -6.93
C ALA A 75 0.60 13.82 -6.93
N SER A 76 -0.07 13.77 -5.79
CA SER A 76 -1.41 13.20 -5.67
C SER A 76 -2.45 14.01 -6.46
N VAL A 77 -2.40 15.34 -6.36
CA VAL A 77 -3.27 16.23 -7.13
C VAL A 77 -3.03 16.06 -8.63
N LEU A 78 -1.77 15.99 -9.08
CA LEU A 78 -1.44 15.76 -10.48
C LEU A 78 -1.98 14.43 -10.99
N LEU A 79 -1.80 13.34 -10.23
CA LEU A 79 -2.34 12.04 -10.60
C LEU A 79 -3.87 12.06 -10.73
N VAL A 80 -4.57 12.69 -9.78
CA VAL A 80 -6.03 12.81 -9.83
C VAL A 80 -6.47 13.66 -11.03
N VAL A 81 -5.80 14.79 -11.30
CA VAL A 81 -6.11 15.64 -12.45
C VAL A 81 -5.87 14.91 -13.76
N LEU A 82 -4.77 14.18 -13.90
CA LEU A 82 -4.49 13.37 -15.09
C LEU A 82 -5.49 12.24 -15.27
N ALA A 83 -5.85 11.54 -14.19
CA ALA A 83 -6.89 10.52 -14.22
C ALA A 83 -8.25 11.10 -14.63
N GLN A 84 -8.63 12.24 -14.07
CA GLN A 84 -9.87 12.95 -14.43
C GLN A 84 -9.83 13.43 -15.89
N TRP A 85 -8.70 13.93 -16.37
CA TRP A 85 -8.53 14.36 -17.76
C TRP A 85 -8.61 13.18 -18.73
N GLN A 86 -8.05 12.02 -18.37
CA GLN A 86 -8.13 10.81 -19.18
C GLN A 86 -9.55 10.21 -19.17
N LEU A 87 -10.25 10.25 -18.04
CA LEU A 87 -11.64 9.81 -17.93
C LEU A 87 -12.59 10.74 -18.70
N ARG A 88 -12.36 12.06 -18.68
CA ARG A 88 -13.11 13.04 -19.50
C ARG A 88 -12.91 12.80 -21.00
N GLN A 89 -11.69 12.46 -21.43
CA GLN A 89 -11.41 12.08 -22.83
C GLN A 89 -11.99 10.72 -23.24
N ARG A 90 -12.31 9.85 -22.28
CA ARG A 90 -13.04 8.59 -22.53
C ARG A 90 -14.56 8.77 -22.53
N ASN A 91 -15.05 9.95 -22.14
CA ASN A 91 -16.47 10.28 -22.15
C ASN A 91 -16.88 11.34 -23.19
N PRO A 92 -16.44 11.30 -24.47
CA PRO A 92 -17.18 11.91 -25.56
C PRO A 92 -18.24 10.90 -26.02
N SER A 93 -19.43 11.03 -25.41
CA SER A 93 -20.77 10.61 -25.87
C SER A 93 -21.00 9.22 -26.50
N ASN A 94 -22.03 8.54 -25.97
CA ASN A 94 -23.04 7.76 -26.72
C ASN A 94 -23.01 7.93 -28.25
#